data_AF-A0A7K2E1G4-F1
#
_entry.id   AF-A0A7K2E1G4-F1
#
_cell.length_a   1.000
_cell.length_b   1.000
_cell.length_c   1.000
_cell.angle_alpha   90.00
_cell.angle_beta   90.00
_cell.angle_gamma   90.00
#
_symmetry.space_group_name_H-M   'P 1'
#
loop_
_entity.id
_entity.type
_entity.pdbx_description
1 polymer ?
#
loop_
_entity_poly.entity_id
_entity_poly.type
_entity_poly.pdbx_seq_one_letter_code
_entity_poly.pdbx_strand_id
1 'polypeptide(L)'
;MKGTRPLDNAEIHAVAKSFEGTFAIRNRSLFLLGVSIGGRINELLSLTVGDVYQNGKPAKDVLYDKAIVKGGEVARAVPLNADGRQAVEDIIAWHTEKFGGLLGEVDKDTPLFVSRVKNRDGTPKRMTTQAGSDALMAAFEKAGLKCRLVTHSMRKSFA
;
A
#
# COMPACT_ATOMS: atom_id res chain seq x y z
N MET A 1 -9.25 5.54 17.24
CA MET A 1 -9.98 4.58 18.10
C MET A 1 -9.03 4.07 19.18
N LYS A 2 -9.40 4.19 20.46
CA LYS A 2 -8.68 3.53 21.56
C LYS A 2 -8.86 2.00 21.41
N GLY A 3 -7.78 1.23 21.53
CA GLY A 3 -7.85 -0.23 21.65
C GLY A 3 -7.40 -1.10 20.46
N THR A 4 -6.94 -0.54 19.34
CA THR A 4 -6.36 -1.37 18.26
C THR A 4 -4.93 -1.79 18.60
N ARG A 5 -4.56 -3.05 18.37
CA ARG A 5 -3.23 -3.58 18.69
C ARG A 5 -2.34 -3.73 17.44
N PRO A 6 -1.00 -3.79 17.58
CA PRO A 6 -0.14 -4.26 16.51
C PRO A 6 -0.44 -5.73 16.16
N LEU A 7 -0.16 -6.07 14.91
CA LEU A 7 0.02 -7.45 14.44
C LEU A 7 1.41 -7.96 14.79
N ASP A 8 1.53 -9.24 15.13
CA ASP A 8 2.81 -9.96 15.18
C ASP A 8 3.22 -10.51 13.80
N ASN A 9 4.43 -11.07 13.69
CA ASN A 9 4.96 -11.60 12.43
C ASN A 9 4.11 -12.74 11.85
N ALA A 10 3.60 -13.63 12.69
CA ALA A 10 2.77 -14.75 12.22
C ALA A 10 1.45 -14.24 11.65
N GLU A 11 0.85 -13.23 12.28
CA GLU A 11 -0.36 -12.57 11.81
C GLU A 11 -0.11 -11.78 10.51
N ILE A 12 1.03 -11.08 10.40
CA ILE A 12 1.43 -10.40 9.16
C ILE A 12 1.50 -11.40 8.01
N HIS A 13 2.15 -12.56 8.22
CA HIS A 13 2.22 -13.61 7.21
C HIS A 13 0.84 -14.20 6.88
N ALA A 14 -0.02 -14.44 7.87
CA ALA A 14 -1.37 -14.97 7.66
C ALA A 14 -2.25 -14.01 6.83
N VAL A 15 -2.20 -12.72 7.15
CA VAL A 15 -2.94 -11.68 6.43
C VAL A 15 -2.40 -11.52 5.00
N ALA A 16 -1.08 -11.50 4.82
CA ALA A 16 -0.47 -11.40 3.49
C ALA A 16 -0.89 -12.56 2.55
N LYS A 17 -1.15 -13.75 3.11
CA LYS A 17 -1.64 -14.93 2.37
C LYS A 17 -3.14 -14.93 2.10
N SER A 18 -3.90 -14.07 2.79
CA SER A 18 -5.37 -14.03 2.71
C SER A 18 -5.90 -13.16 1.56
N PHE A 19 -5.03 -12.45 0.84
CA PHE A 19 -5.40 -11.65 -0.33
C PHE A 19 -5.51 -12.53 -1.58
N GLU A 20 -6.67 -12.48 -2.24
CA GLU A 20 -7.01 -13.33 -3.39
C GLU A 20 -7.68 -12.53 -4.51
N GLY A 21 -7.76 -13.15 -5.70
CA GLY A 21 -8.40 -12.59 -6.89
C GLY A 21 -7.54 -11.59 -7.66
N THR A 22 -8.15 -10.91 -8.64
CA THR A 22 -7.47 -10.05 -9.63
C THR A 22 -6.65 -8.90 -9.02
N PHE A 23 -7.01 -8.44 -7.82
CA PHE A 23 -6.35 -7.35 -7.12
C PHE A 23 -5.58 -7.80 -5.88
N ALA A 24 -5.28 -9.10 -5.77
CA ALA A 24 -4.55 -9.68 -4.63
C ALA A 24 -3.21 -8.99 -4.42
N ILE A 25 -2.40 -8.85 -5.48
CA ILE A 25 -1.06 -8.25 -5.42
C ILE A 25 -1.14 -6.79 -4.96
N ARG A 26 -2.04 -6.00 -5.55
CA ARG A 26 -2.28 -4.60 -5.15
C ARG A 26 -2.64 -4.49 -3.66
N ASN A 27 -3.56 -5.31 -3.18
CA ASN A 27 -4.04 -5.24 -1.79
C ASN A 27 -3.00 -5.76 -0.80
N ARG A 28 -2.29 -6.84 -1.14
CA ARG A 28 -1.19 -7.38 -0.33
C ARG A 28 -0.05 -6.38 -0.21
N SER A 29 0.30 -5.72 -1.31
CA SER A 29 1.35 -4.69 -1.33
C SER A 29 0.97 -3.48 -0.48
N LEU A 30 -0.31 -3.07 -0.48
CA LEU A 30 -0.82 -2.02 0.42
C LEU A 30 -0.62 -2.39 1.89
N PHE A 31 -0.94 -3.64 2.24
CA PHE A 31 -0.77 -4.14 3.60
C PHE A 31 0.70 -4.19 4.01
N LEU A 32 1.56 -4.83 3.21
CA LEU A 32 2.98 -5.00 3.50
C LEU A 32 3.71 -3.66 3.57
N LEU A 33 3.42 -2.73 2.65
CA LEU A 33 3.94 -1.37 2.75
C LEU A 33 3.45 -0.69 4.02
N GLY A 34 2.15 -0.77 4.34
CA GLY A 34 1.61 -0.16 5.55
C GLY A 34 2.29 -0.64 6.84
N VAL A 35 2.65 -1.92 6.91
CA VAL A 35 3.40 -2.52 8.04
C VAL A 35 4.87 -2.10 8.00
N SER A 36 5.47 -1.99 6.81
CA SER A 36 6.91 -1.74 6.65
C SER A 36 7.31 -0.28 6.87
N ILE A 37 6.44 0.69 6.57
CA ILE A 37 6.76 2.13 6.68
C ILE A 37 5.84 2.89 7.64
N GLY A 38 4.94 2.19 8.33
CA GLY A 38 4.06 2.78 9.33
C GLY A 38 3.12 3.88 8.80
N GLY A 39 2.76 3.81 7.51
CA GLY A 39 1.92 4.80 6.84
C GLY A 39 0.47 4.77 7.32
N ARG A 40 -0.19 5.94 7.44
CA ARG A 40 -1.66 5.96 7.53
C ARG A 40 -2.24 5.53 6.18
N ILE A 41 -3.40 4.88 6.18
CA ILE A 41 -4.01 4.42 4.93
C ILE A 41 -4.17 5.54 3.88
N ASN A 42 -4.63 6.74 4.28
CA ASN A 42 -4.77 7.84 3.33
C ASN A 42 -3.43 8.32 2.76
N GLU A 43 -2.37 8.24 3.56
CA GLU A 43 -1.01 8.58 3.12
C GLU A 43 -0.51 7.53 2.11
N LEU A 44 -0.66 6.24 2.42
CA LEU A 44 -0.31 5.14 1.53
C LEU A 44 -1.06 5.21 0.20
N LEU A 45 -2.37 5.44 0.24
CA LEU A 45 -3.19 5.50 -0.97
C LEU A 45 -2.84 6.69 -1.87
N SER A 46 -2.23 7.74 -1.31
CA SER A 46 -1.82 8.92 -2.09
C SER A 46 -0.47 8.78 -2.77
N LEU A 47 0.29 7.70 -2.49
CA LEU A 47 1.54 7.40 -3.15
C LEU A 47 1.32 7.17 -4.66
N THR A 48 2.27 7.66 -5.43
CA THR A 48 2.41 7.41 -6.87
C THR A 48 3.51 6.39 -7.13
N VAL A 49 3.64 5.94 -8.38
CA VAL A 49 4.75 5.08 -8.79
C VAL A 49 6.10 5.76 -8.58
N GLY A 50 6.21 7.05 -8.89
CA GLY A 50 7.45 7.83 -8.75
C GLY A 50 7.92 8.01 -7.29
N ASP A 51 7.01 7.90 -6.32
CA ASP A 51 7.34 8.00 -4.89
C ASP A 51 8.06 6.76 -4.35
N VAL A 52 7.89 5.61 -5.01
CA VAL A 52 8.38 4.32 -4.53
C VAL A 52 9.29 3.58 -5.50
N TYR A 53 9.31 3.94 -6.78
CA TYR A 53 10.10 3.27 -7.80
C TYR A 53 10.82 4.27 -8.69
N GLN A 54 12.15 4.22 -8.70
CA GLN A 54 13.01 5.21 -9.35
C GLN A 54 14.22 4.50 -9.98
N ASN A 55 14.61 4.92 -11.18
CA ASN A 55 15.77 4.37 -11.88
C ASN A 55 15.72 2.83 -12.04
N GLY A 56 14.54 2.29 -12.35
CA GLY A 56 14.36 0.85 -12.61
C GLY A 56 14.47 -0.03 -11.36
N LYS A 57 14.29 0.53 -10.16
CA LYS A 57 14.33 -0.22 -8.89
C LYS A 57 13.48 0.45 -7.81
N PRO A 58 13.09 -0.28 -6.75
CA PRO A 58 12.48 0.33 -5.58
C PRO A 58 13.35 1.44 -5.00
N ALA A 59 12.73 2.55 -4.61
CA ALA A 59 13.38 3.62 -3.87
C ALA A 59 13.95 3.09 -2.54
N LYS A 60 15.00 3.73 -2.03
CA LYS A 60 15.55 3.39 -0.72
C LYS A 60 14.64 3.87 0.42
N ASP A 61 14.02 5.03 0.20
CA ASP A 61 13.15 5.69 1.15
C ASP A 61 11.85 6.10 0.43
N VAL A 62 10.71 5.94 1.11
CA VAL A 62 9.46 6.54 0.65
C VAL A 62 9.37 7.95 1.19
N LEU A 63 9.26 8.92 0.29
CA LEU A 63 9.03 10.31 0.62
C LEU A 63 7.54 10.56 0.75
N TYR A 64 7.07 10.85 1.96
CA TYR A 64 5.74 11.40 2.15
C TYR A 64 5.80 12.90 1.90
N ASP A 65 5.37 13.35 0.72
CA ASP A 65 5.28 14.78 0.40
C ASP A 65 4.27 15.49 1.31
N LYS A 66 4.52 16.77 1.61
CA LYS A 66 3.69 17.65 2.44
C LYS A 66 2.23 17.73 1.95
N ALA A 67 1.97 17.51 0.66
CA ALA A 67 0.61 17.45 0.09
C ALA A 67 -0.21 16.25 0.60
N ILE A 68 0.44 15.22 1.12
CA ILE A 68 -0.17 13.93 1.53
C ILE A 68 -0.38 13.86 3.05
N VAL A 69 0.42 14.60 3.83
CA VAL A 69 0.40 14.56 5.30
C VAL A 69 -0.66 15.51 5.85
N LYS A 70 -1.58 14.96 6.65
CA LYS A 70 -2.59 15.76 7.38
C LYS A 70 -1.89 16.77 8.30
N GLY A 71 -1.95 18.05 7.95
CA GLY A 71 -1.33 19.17 8.69
C GLY A 71 -0.26 19.94 7.91
N GLY A 72 0.25 19.42 6.77
CA GLY A 72 1.15 20.16 5.86
C GLY A 72 2.57 20.45 6.38
N GLU A 73 2.93 20.01 7.60
CA GLU A 73 4.13 20.51 8.28
C GLU A 73 5.43 19.74 8.00
N VAL A 74 5.41 18.42 7.73
CA VAL A 74 6.66 17.63 7.67
C VAL A 74 6.66 16.61 6.53
N ALA A 75 7.52 16.86 5.53
CA ALA A 75 7.95 15.81 4.63
C ALA A 75 8.82 14.83 5.42
N ARG A 76 8.53 13.53 5.34
CA ARG A 76 9.33 12.50 6.01
C ARG A 76 9.77 11.44 5.01
N ALA A 77 11.03 11.09 5.06
CA ALA A 77 11.59 9.91 4.41
C ALA A 77 11.47 8.73 5.37
N VAL A 78 10.88 7.64 4.93
CA VAL A 78 10.84 6.38 5.69
C VAL A 78 11.59 5.31 4.91
N PRO A 79 12.66 4.72 5.47
CA PRO A 79 13.40 3.66 4.79
C PRO A 79 12.52 2.46 4.47
N LEU A 80 12.65 1.94 3.25
CA LEU A 80 12.03 0.67 2.87
C LEU A 80 12.94 -0.48 3.31
N ASN A 81 12.44 -1.31 4.22
CA ASN A 81 13.06 -2.58 4.57
C ASN A 81 12.94 -3.60 3.41
N ALA A 82 13.49 -4.81 3.59
CA ALA A 82 13.47 -5.84 2.53
C ALA A 82 12.04 -6.19 2.08
N ASP A 83 11.12 -6.39 3.03
CA ASP A 83 9.72 -6.73 2.75
C ASP A 83 8.98 -5.61 2.02
N GLY A 84 9.23 -4.37 2.42
CA GLY A 84 8.68 -3.17 1.77
C GLY A 84 9.19 -3.02 0.34
N ARG A 85 10.48 -3.26 0.10
CA ARG A 85 11.04 -3.26 -1.27
C ARG A 85 10.43 -4.35 -2.14
N GLN A 86 10.30 -5.57 -1.60
CA GLN A 86 9.65 -6.67 -2.32
C GLN A 86 8.19 -6.32 -2.66
N ALA A 87 7.45 -5.72 -1.73
CA ALA A 87 6.08 -5.26 -1.98
C ALA A 87 6.01 -4.18 -3.08
N VAL A 88 7.02 -3.32 -3.20
CA VAL A 88 7.13 -2.36 -4.32
C VAL A 88 7.38 -3.11 -5.63
N GLU A 89 8.32 -4.04 -5.68
CA GLU A 89 8.59 -4.81 -6.90
C GLU A 89 7.35 -5.56 -7.39
N ASP A 90 6.67 -6.25 -6.48
CA ASP A 90 5.43 -6.97 -6.73
C ASP A 90 4.36 -6.07 -7.36
N ILE A 91 4.11 -4.89 -6.80
CA ILE A 91 3.07 -3.99 -7.30
C ILE A 91 3.46 -3.33 -8.64
N ILE A 92 4.75 -3.05 -8.86
CA ILE A 92 5.23 -2.50 -10.14
C ILE A 92 5.11 -3.55 -11.25
N ALA A 93 5.49 -4.79 -10.98
CA ALA A 93 5.27 -5.90 -11.91
C ALA A 93 3.78 -6.07 -12.24
N TRP A 94 2.91 -5.99 -11.23
CA TRP A 94 1.46 -6.02 -11.44
C TRP A 94 0.95 -4.84 -12.27
N HIS A 95 1.48 -3.62 -12.08
CA HIS A 95 1.13 -2.48 -12.93
C HIS A 95 1.51 -2.72 -14.39
N THR A 96 2.72 -3.21 -14.64
CA THR A 96 3.21 -3.55 -15.98
C THR A 96 2.30 -4.56 -16.68
N GLU A 97 1.91 -5.63 -15.97
CA GLU A 97 0.97 -6.64 -16.48
C GLU A 97 -0.43 -6.03 -16.73
N LYS A 98 -0.93 -5.19 -15.82
CA LYS A 98 -2.31 -4.71 -15.83
C LYS A 98 -2.57 -3.60 -16.85
N PHE A 99 -1.61 -2.70 -17.02
CA PHE A 99 -1.75 -1.51 -17.87
C PHE A 99 -1.08 -1.65 -19.24
N GLY A 100 -0.28 -2.72 -19.44
CA GLY A 100 0.47 -2.93 -20.66
C GLY A 100 1.66 -1.98 -20.74
N GLY A 101 2.87 -2.54 -20.71
CA GLY A 101 4.12 -1.77 -20.79
C GLY A 101 5.32 -2.68 -20.51
N LEU A 102 6.52 -2.11 -20.52
CA LEU A 102 7.73 -2.77 -20.00
C LEU A 102 7.87 -2.51 -18.49
N LEU A 103 8.56 -3.42 -17.80
CA LEU A 103 8.81 -3.28 -16.36
C LEU A 103 9.59 -1.99 -16.09
N GLY A 104 9.00 -1.08 -15.31
CA GLY A 104 9.61 0.21 -14.99
C GLY A 104 9.30 1.36 -15.97
N GLU A 105 8.48 1.15 -17.00
CA GLU A 105 7.94 2.21 -17.87
C GLU A 105 6.55 2.69 -17.43
N VAL A 106 6.09 2.28 -16.25
CA VAL A 106 4.84 2.76 -15.68
C VAL A 106 4.97 4.25 -15.39
N ASP A 107 4.04 5.06 -15.90
CA ASP A 107 4.03 6.51 -15.67
C ASP A 107 4.14 6.82 -14.18
N LYS A 108 5.15 7.62 -13.82
CA LYS A 108 5.49 8.01 -12.45
C LYS A 108 4.31 8.66 -11.71
N ASP A 109 3.42 9.34 -12.42
CA ASP A 109 2.29 10.08 -11.83
C ASP A 109 1.07 9.15 -11.63
N THR A 110 1.16 7.90 -12.09
CA THR A 110 0.15 6.87 -11.85
C THR A 110 0.00 6.61 -10.35
N PRO A 111 -1.23 6.62 -9.81
CA PRO A 111 -1.46 6.21 -8.43
C PRO A 111 -0.96 4.79 -8.17
N LEU A 112 -0.14 4.60 -7.13
CA LEU A 112 0.42 3.30 -6.80
C LEU A 112 -0.69 2.28 -6.52
N PHE A 113 -1.72 2.71 -5.79
CA PHE A 113 -2.89 1.89 -5.48
C PHE A 113 -4.11 2.35 -6.28
N VAL A 114 -4.29 1.74 -7.44
CA VAL A 114 -5.39 2.06 -8.36
C VAL A 114 -6.74 1.47 -7.91
N SER A 115 -7.81 2.21 -8.18
CA SER A 115 -9.20 1.78 -8.08
C SER A 115 -9.52 0.70 -9.12
N ARG A 116 -10.62 -0.03 -8.88
CA ARG A 116 -11.19 -0.95 -9.89
C ARG A 116 -11.83 -0.20 -11.06
N VAL A 117 -12.23 1.06 -10.83
CA VAL A 117 -12.89 1.93 -11.80
C VAL A 117 -11.92 3.00 -12.24
N LYS A 118 -11.85 3.28 -13.54
CA LYS A 118 -11.03 4.34 -14.13
C LYS A 118 -11.71 5.71 -13.99
N ASN A 119 -10.96 6.78 -14.25
CA ASN A 119 -11.54 8.12 -14.43
C ASN A 119 -12.36 8.19 -15.73
N ARG A 120 -13.14 9.26 -15.91
CA ARG A 120 -13.96 9.46 -17.11
C ARG A 120 -13.14 9.54 -18.40
N ASP A 121 -11.92 10.04 -18.30
CA ASP A 121 -10.92 10.13 -19.37
C ASP A 121 -10.16 8.81 -19.61
N GLY A 122 -10.49 7.74 -18.88
CA GLY A 122 -9.82 6.44 -18.99
C GLY A 122 -8.52 6.30 -18.21
N THR A 123 -8.07 7.36 -17.52
CA THR A 123 -6.83 7.31 -16.72
C THR A 123 -7.00 6.48 -15.43
N PRO A 124 -5.91 5.88 -14.90
CA PRO A 124 -5.96 5.18 -13.63
C PRO A 124 -6.40 6.11 -12.49
N LYS A 125 -7.43 5.68 -11.75
CA LYS A 125 -7.95 6.43 -10.60
C LYS A 125 -7.37 5.90 -9.30
N ARG A 126 -7.03 6.77 -8.36
CA ARG A 126 -6.63 6.36 -7.00
C ARG A 126 -7.74 5.58 -6.27
N MET A 127 -7.37 4.52 -5.56
CA MET A 127 -8.29 3.78 -4.68
C MET A 127 -8.77 4.65 -3.52
N THR A 128 -10.04 4.50 -3.14
CA THR A 128 -10.61 5.25 -2.01
C THR A 128 -10.17 4.65 -0.68
N THR A 129 -10.14 5.48 0.37
CA THR A 129 -9.86 5.03 1.74
C THR A 129 -10.83 3.94 2.21
N GLN A 130 -12.10 4.05 1.83
CA GLN A 130 -13.09 3.02 2.14
C GLN A 130 -12.74 1.68 1.47
N ALA A 131 -12.49 1.69 0.16
CA ALA A 131 -12.16 0.47 -0.57
C ALA A 131 -10.86 -0.19 -0.07
N GLY A 132 -9.85 0.62 0.29
CA GLY A 132 -8.63 0.11 0.91
C GLY A 132 -8.89 -0.47 2.30
N SER A 133 -9.73 0.18 3.11
CA SER A 133 -10.10 -0.31 4.44
C SER A 133 -10.87 -1.63 4.34
N ASP A 134 -11.85 -1.72 3.46
CA ASP A 134 -12.66 -2.92 3.26
C ASP A 134 -11.79 -4.10 2.81
N ALA A 135 -10.83 -3.87 1.91
CA ALA A 135 -9.90 -4.90 1.46
C ALA A 135 -9.03 -5.44 2.61
N LEU A 136 -8.58 -4.58 3.52
CA LEU A 136 -7.78 -4.98 4.68
C LEU A 136 -8.63 -5.71 5.72
N MET A 137 -9.83 -5.21 6.01
CA MET A 137 -10.75 -5.84 6.97
C MET A 137 -11.16 -7.25 6.50
N ALA A 138 -11.46 -7.41 5.21
CA ALA A 138 -11.76 -8.73 4.64
C ALA A 138 -10.57 -9.70 4.76
N ALA A 139 -9.33 -9.21 4.58
CA ALA A 139 -8.14 -10.03 4.75
C ALA A 139 -7.88 -10.41 6.22
N PHE A 140 -8.13 -9.49 7.16
CA PHE A 140 -8.06 -9.80 8.61
C PHE A 140 -9.08 -10.87 8.99
N GLU A 141 -10.32 -10.76 8.50
CA GLU A 141 -11.36 -11.76 8.77
C GLU A 141 -10.99 -13.13 8.19
N LYS A 142 -10.50 -13.19 6.95
CA LYS A 142 -10.02 -14.42 6.32
C LYS A 142 -8.84 -15.05 7.05
N ALA A 143 -7.95 -14.24 7.61
CA ALA A 143 -6.84 -14.69 8.44
C ALA A 143 -7.29 -15.18 9.84
N GLY A 144 -8.59 -15.17 10.14
CA GLY A 144 -9.14 -15.56 11.43
C GLY A 144 -8.99 -14.50 12.51
N LEU A 145 -8.59 -13.27 12.15
CA LEU A 145 -8.33 -12.18 13.09
C LEU A 145 -9.61 -11.38 13.35
N LYS A 146 -10.39 -11.82 14.35
CA LYS A 146 -11.71 -11.23 14.66
C LYS A 146 -11.68 -10.02 15.61
N CYS A 147 -10.54 -9.64 16.17
CA CYS A 147 -10.48 -8.69 17.29
C CYS A 147 -9.67 -7.42 16.99
N ARG A 148 -10.32 -6.24 17.04
CA ARG A 148 -9.72 -4.89 17.16
C ARG A 148 -8.57 -4.57 16.19
N LEU A 149 -8.55 -5.16 14.99
CA LEU A 149 -7.63 -4.77 13.93
C LEU A 149 -8.33 -3.83 12.95
N VAL A 150 -7.66 -2.75 12.59
CA VAL A 150 -8.11 -1.80 11.58
C VAL A 150 -6.88 -1.30 10.81
N THR A 151 -7.06 -0.41 9.85
CA THR A 151 -5.96 0.18 9.06
C THR A 151 -4.83 0.76 9.91
N HIS A 152 -5.13 1.30 11.10
CA HIS A 152 -4.15 1.77 12.08
C HIS A 152 -3.32 0.67 12.75
N SER A 153 -3.72 -0.59 12.70
CA SER A 153 -2.94 -1.71 13.23
C SER A 153 -1.64 -1.91 12.47
N MET A 154 -1.64 -1.72 11.13
CA MET A 154 -0.42 -1.76 10.32
C MET A 154 0.62 -0.76 10.83
N ARG A 155 0.19 0.48 11.05
CA ARG A 155 1.06 1.52 11.60
C ARG A 155 1.57 1.20 12.99
N LYS A 156 0.77 0.55 13.82
CA LYS A 156 1.20 0.16 15.18
C LYS A 156 2.20 -0.99 15.16
N SER A 157 2.13 -1.90 14.18
CA SER A 157 3.12 -2.96 14.00
C SER A 157 4.51 -2.45 13.62
N PHE A 158 4.60 -1.26 13.04
CA PHE A 158 5.87 -0.62 12.73
C PHE A 158 6.56 0.02 13.95
N ALA A 159 5.76 0.47 14.94
CA ALA A 159 6.19 1.36 16.01
C ALA A 159 6.82 0.63 17.22
#